data_AF-A0A1C5UHX6-F1
#
_entry.id   AF-A0A1C5UHX6-F1
#
_cell.length_a   1.000
_cell.length_b   1.000
_cell.length_c   1.000
_cell.angle_alpha   90.00
_cell.angle_beta   90.00
_cell.angle_gamma   90.00
#
_symmetry.space_group_name_H-M   'P 1'
#
loop_
_entity.id
_entity.type
_entity.pdbx_description
1 polymer ?
#
loop_
_entity_poly.entity_id
_entity_poly.type
_entity_poly.pdbx_seq_one_letter_code
_entity_poly.pdbx_strand_id
1 'polypeptide(L)'
;MTRKQFSVWMLAGCIGAGSTFGTAVSAEQIDGEVGYYDTGEEYWDNTYQGDYVQEDTYTTYEDQAIDPQPTEGYYSETEAWTPDSTEYYDSNEVTEDVSEETEADRYYKDDEYISIRKTDKQKTTEELDILTKEDAEKDFDLVSYADLPRSVSLKVPEVRQLPELPTGCESVALTMALEYEGFMLYKTTIAREFLVYNQETDNMAVGYIGDPFNKDGAGCFAPAIAATADNFFEDQGYDYAAYNISGSEMEELLSYVAAGTPVVLWTTMYMAEPEFTEDTTEYDGELYRWYYQEHCVVLSGYDLDNGTLQINDPLEGIVTRDYEEFKSIYDTVGKYAVVVKAASEEQE
;
A
#
# COMPACT_ATOMS: atom_id res chain seq x y z
N MET A 1 -52.62 14.58 -24.54
CA MET A 1 -53.88 13.84 -24.74
C MET A 1 -53.71 12.49 -24.03
N THR A 2 -53.96 12.39 -22.72
CA THR A 2 -55.21 11.84 -22.10
C THR A 2 -55.59 10.47 -22.69
N ARG A 3 -55.42 9.35 -21.99
CA ARG A 3 -56.33 8.74 -20.96
C ARG A 3 -55.74 7.33 -20.66
N LYS A 4 -55.95 6.61 -19.55
CA LYS A 4 -56.68 6.72 -18.27
C LYS A 4 -56.25 5.46 -17.48
N GLN A 5 -55.80 5.61 -16.23
CA GLN A 5 -56.48 5.16 -15.00
C GLN A 5 -57.14 3.77 -15.02
N PHE A 6 -56.68 2.90 -14.12
CA PHE A 6 -57.54 2.22 -13.16
C PHE A 6 -56.91 2.27 -11.76
N SER A 7 -57.67 2.81 -10.82
CA SER A 7 -57.52 2.62 -9.39
C SER A 7 -58.76 1.85 -8.92
N VAL A 8 -58.67 1.09 -7.82
CA VAL A 8 -59.47 1.28 -6.59
C VAL A 8 -59.56 -0.01 -5.74
N TRP A 9 -58.95 0.07 -4.54
CA TRP A 9 -59.37 -0.32 -3.18
C TRP A 9 -60.03 -1.68 -2.83
N MET A 10 -59.51 -2.30 -1.76
CA MET A 10 -60.33 -2.60 -0.57
C MET A 10 -59.52 -2.59 0.75
N LEU A 11 -60.15 -1.99 1.76
CA LEU A 11 -59.75 -1.73 3.15
C LEU A 11 -60.03 -2.90 4.12
N ALA A 12 -59.28 -2.92 5.23
CA ALA A 12 -59.66 -3.14 6.65
C ALA A 12 -58.68 -4.12 7.32
N GLY A 13 -57.80 -3.69 8.24
CA GLY A 13 -58.07 -3.39 9.67
C GLY A 13 -57.72 -4.65 10.49
N CYS A 14 -56.87 -4.67 11.54
CA CYS A 14 -56.76 -3.75 12.68
C CYS A 14 -55.60 -4.19 13.63
N ILE A 15 -55.00 -3.19 14.33
CA ILE A 15 -54.41 -3.20 15.70
C ILE A 15 -53.10 -4.01 15.90
N GLY A 16 -52.01 -3.55 16.52
CA GLY A 16 -51.61 -2.39 17.34
C GLY A 16 -50.31 -2.82 18.07
N ALA A 17 -49.23 -2.05 18.15
CA ALA A 17 -48.88 -1.04 19.18
C ALA A 17 -47.48 -0.50 18.79
N GLY A 18 -47.23 0.81 18.71
CA GLY A 18 -46.69 1.64 19.80
C GLY A 18 -45.16 1.42 19.93
N SER A 19 -44.26 2.33 19.58
CA SER A 19 -44.15 3.72 20.06
C SER A 19 -43.34 4.62 19.11
N THR A 20 -43.87 5.81 18.86
CA THR A 20 -43.23 7.01 18.28
C THR A 20 -42.74 7.92 19.42
N PHE A 21 -41.63 8.66 19.35
CA PHE A 21 -41.37 10.00 18.77
C PHE A 21 -40.02 10.44 19.41
N GLY A 22 -39.18 11.33 18.88
CA GLY A 22 -39.31 12.25 17.76
C GLY A 22 -38.03 13.11 17.64
N THR A 23 -37.90 13.76 16.50
CA THR A 23 -36.95 14.84 16.17
C THR A 23 -37.53 16.21 16.60
N ALA A 24 -36.68 17.10 17.13
CA ALA A 24 -36.78 18.57 16.99
C ALA A 24 -35.46 19.22 17.46
N VAL A 25 -34.71 19.93 16.60
CA VAL A 25 -34.68 21.40 16.33
C VAL A 25 -34.02 22.27 17.43
N SER A 26 -33.18 23.19 16.94
CA SER A 26 -32.35 24.21 17.60
C SER A 26 -33.09 25.26 18.44
N ALA A 27 -32.34 25.96 19.34
CA ALA A 27 -32.31 27.42 19.46
C ALA A 27 -31.35 27.93 20.56
N GLU A 28 -30.56 28.94 20.18
CA GLU A 28 -30.20 30.21 20.85
C GLU A 28 -29.54 30.32 22.26
N GLN A 29 -28.38 30.97 22.22
CA GLN A 29 -27.67 31.85 23.17
C GLN A 29 -28.55 32.65 24.16
N ILE A 30 -28.13 32.74 25.44
CA ILE A 30 -28.18 33.95 26.29
C ILE A 30 -26.97 33.97 27.27
N ASP A 31 -26.39 35.17 27.41
CA ASP A 31 -25.36 35.68 28.33
C ASP A 31 -25.40 35.25 29.81
N GLY A 32 -24.23 35.26 30.45
CA GLY A 32 -24.09 35.28 31.92
C GLY A 32 -22.65 35.20 32.42
N GLU A 33 -22.09 36.36 32.72
CA GLU A 33 -20.70 36.62 33.13
C GLU A 33 -20.39 36.28 34.62
N VAL A 34 -19.10 36.01 34.88
CA VAL A 34 -18.26 36.11 36.10
C VAL A 34 -18.52 35.29 37.39
N GLY A 35 -17.43 34.64 37.84
CA GLY A 35 -17.22 34.27 39.25
C GLY A 35 -15.92 33.47 39.50
N TYR A 36 -14.80 34.16 39.71
CA TYR A 36 -13.55 33.61 40.26
C TYR A 36 -13.73 33.19 41.72
N TYR A 37 -13.29 31.97 42.08
CA TYR A 37 -12.71 31.68 43.40
C TYR A 37 -11.62 30.60 43.29
N ASP A 38 -10.42 31.01 43.67
CA ASP A 38 -9.24 30.23 44.04
C ASP A 38 -9.46 29.59 45.42
N THR A 39 -8.99 28.36 45.62
CA THR A 39 -8.18 27.89 46.77
C THR A 39 -8.14 26.36 46.84
N GLY A 40 -6.93 25.81 47.01
CA GLY A 40 -6.76 24.58 47.78
C GLY A 40 -5.94 23.49 47.11
N GLU A 41 -4.61 23.60 47.21
CA GLU A 41 -3.71 22.45 47.24
C GLU A 41 -4.12 21.48 48.37
N GLU A 42 -4.12 20.17 48.10
CA GLU A 42 -3.86 19.20 49.18
C GLU A 42 -3.17 17.94 48.68
N TYR A 43 -2.12 17.61 49.42
CA TYR A 43 -1.20 16.49 49.34
C TYR A 43 -1.91 15.14 49.53
N TRP A 44 -1.45 14.12 48.80
CA TRP A 44 -1.45 12.74 49.31
C TRP A 44 -0.11 12.06 48.99
N ASP A 45 0.67 11.84 50.04
CA ASP A 45 1.79 10.90 50.13
C ASP A 45 1.33 9.70 50.96
N ASN A 46 1.46 8.47 50.42
CA ASN A 46 2.16 7.39 51.11
C ASN A 46 2.28 6.12 50.23
N THR A 47 3.51 5.89 49.77
CA THR A 47 4.32 4.68 49.98
C THR A 47 3.66 3.28 49.97
N TYR A 48 4.08 2.45 48.99
CA TYR A 48 4.60 1.11 49.28
C TYR A 48 5.62 0.64 48.23
N GLN A 49 6.74 0.12 48.75
CA GLN A 49 7.95 -0.33 48.06
C GLN A 49 7.80 -1.68 47.34
N GLY A 50 8.66 -1.92 46.35
CA GLY A 50 8.93 -3.24 45.78
C GLY A 50 9.88 -3.18 44.58
N ASP A 51 11.19 -3.17 44.88
CA ASP A 51 12.33 -3.11 43.96
C ASP A 51 12.37 -4.21 42.90
N TYR A 52 12.80 -3.88 41.67
CA TYR A 52 13.80 -4.64 40.90
C TYR A 52 14.55 -3.69 39.95
N VAL A 53 15.84 -3.53 40.19
CA VAL A 53 16.81 -2.78 39.38
C VAL A 53 17.49 -3.76 38.43
N GLN A 54 17.56 -3.45 37.13
CA GLN A 54 18.65 -3.90 36.27
C GLN A 54 19.24 -2.70 35.54
N GLU A 55 20.55 -2.58 35.66
CA GLU A 55 21.37 -1.44 35.27
C GLU A 55 21.62 -1.41 33.75
N ASP A 56 21.52 -0.20 33.19
CA ASP A 56 22.05 0.17 31.89
C ASP A 56 23.58 0.22 31.91
N THR A 57 24.22 -0.33 30.87
CA THR A 57 25.58 0.08 30.49
C THR A 57 25.66 0.32 28.99
N TYR A 58 25.58 1.60 28.61
CA TYR A 58 26.09 2.11 27.34
C TYR A 58 27.63 2.12 27.40
N THR A 59 28.29 1.58 26.38
CA THR A 59 29.73 1.74 26.19
C THR A 59 29.98 2.41 24.84
N THR A 60 30.59 3.59 24.89
CA THR A 60 31.10 4.38 23.77
C THR A 60 32.39 3.75 23.23
N TYR A 61 32.52 3.63 21.91
CA TYR A 61 33.79 3.29 21.25
C TYR A 61 34.41 4.57 20.66
N GLU A 62 35.58 4.93 21.17
CA GLU A 62 36.47 5.94 20.58
C GLU A 62 37.43 5.31 19.56
N ASP A 63 37.65 6.09 18.51
CA ASP A 63 38.62 5.98 17.42
C ASP A 63 40.06 5.70 17.90
N GLN A 64 40.76 4.73 17.31
CA GLN A 64 42.22 4.74 17.17
C GLN A 64 42.69 4.06 15.86
N ALA A 65 43.25 4.88 14.97
CA ALA A 65 43.94 4.50 13.76
C ALA A 65 45.33 3.88 14.04
N ILE A 66 45.63 2.74 13.40
CA ILE A 66 47.00 2.23 13.21
C ILE A 66 47.11 1.45 11.88
N ASP A 67 47.93 1.96 10.95
CA ASP A 67 48.63 1.22 9.87
C ASP A 67 50.09 1.72 9.88
N PRO A 68 51.13 0.85 9.76
CA PRO A 68 51.60 0.35 8.45
C PRO A 68 52.09 -1.13 8.41
N GLN A 69 51.67 -1.86 7.36
CA GLN A 69 52.38 -2.75 6.37
C GLN A 69 53.79 -3.36 6.68
N PRO A 70 54.33 -4.35 5.91
CA PRO A 70 53.75 -5.43 5.07
C PRO A 70 54.40 -6.84 5.30
N THR A 71 53.81 -7.93 4.79
CA THR A 71 54.56 -9.19 4.54
C THR A 71 54.13 -9.94 3.27
N GLU A 72 55.14 -10.38 2.52
CA GLU A 72 55.14 -11.12 1.25
C GLU A 72 54.40 -12.48 1.25
N GLY A 73 53.72 -12.75 0.12
CA GLY A 73 53.95 -13.92 -0.74
C GLY A 73 53.43 -15.29 -0.28
N TYR A 74 52.55 -15.90 -1.08
CA TYR A 74 52.77 -17.19 -1.76
C TYR A 74 51.58 -17.50 -2.69
N TYR A 75 51.87 -17.69 -3.97
CA TYR A 75 50.95 -18.22 -4.98
C TYR A 75 50.95 -19.76 -4.91
N SER A 76 49.79 -20.38 -5.09
CA SER A 76 49.70 -21.75 -5.60
C SER A 76 48.48 -21.91 -6.49
N GLU A 77 48.75 -22.34 -7.72
CA GLU A 77 47.83 -22.72 -8.79
C GLU A 77 46.95 -23.91 -8.39
N THR A 78 45.68 -23.92 -8.80
CA THR A 78 44.94 -25.16 -9.05
C THR A 78 43.99 -24.99 -10.23
N GLU A 79 44.47 -25.54 -11.35
CA GLU A 79 43.80 -26.31 -12.40
C GLU A 79 42.38 -25.96 -12.89
N ALA A 80 42.35 -25.68 -14.19
CA ALA A 80 41.19 -25.63 -15.06
C ALA A 80 40.53 -27.01 -15.20
N TRP A 81 39.21 -27.04 -15.09
CA TRP A 81 38.38 -28.18 -15.45
C TRP A 81 37.49 -27.79 -16.64
N THR A 82 37.67 -28.51 -17.76
CA THR A 82 36.76 -28.50 -18.90
C THR A 82 35.91 -29.77 -18.89
N PRO A 83 34.67 -29.69 -19.38
CA PRO A 83 34.09 -30.84 -20.08
C PRO A 83 33.63 -30.46 -21.50
N ASP A 84 34.21 -31.17 -22.46
CA ASP A 84 33.67 -31.39 -23.80
C ASP A 84 32.97 -32.76 -23.81
N SER A 85 31.68 -32.79 -24.12
CA SER A 85 31.07 -33.85 -24.90
C SER A 85 29.64 -33.47 -25.27
N THR A 86 29.43 -33.26 -26.56
CA THR A 86 28.13 -33.26 -27.22
C THR A 86 27.51 -34.65 -27.18
N GLU A 87 26.26 -34.76 -26.72
CA GLU A 87 25.34 -35.80 -27.18
C GLU A 87 23.97 -35.20 -27.47
N TYR A 88 23.59 -35.30 -28.74
CA TYR A 88 22.24 -35.10 -29.26
C TYR A 88 21.40 -36.32 -28.88
N TYR A 89 20.23 -36.11 -28.27
CA TYR A 89 19.11 -37.04 -28.34
C TYR A 89 17.83 -36.25 -28.64
N ASP A 90 17.35 -36.43 -29.87
CA ASP A 90 15.99 -36.19 -30.31
C ASP A 90 15.15 -37.40 -29.92
N SER A 91 14.12 -37.17 -29.10
CA SER A 91 12.93 -38.03 -29.06
C SER A 91 11.77 -37.28 -28.40
N ASN A 92 10.78 -36.95 -29.22
CA ASN A 92 9.40 -36.71 -28.79
C ASN A 92 8.89 -37.90 -27.96
N GLU A 93 8.69 -37.71 -26.66
CA GLU A 93 7.67 -38.42 -25.89
C GLU A 93 7.01 -37.41 -24.94
N VAL A 94 5.70 -37.24 -25.12
CA VAL A 94 4.82 -36.53 -24.19
C VAL A 94 4.70 -37.41 -22.95
N THR A 95 5.37 -37.02 -21.88
CA THR A 95 5.12 -37.55 -20.54
C THR A 95 4.38 -36.48 -19.75
N GLU A 96 3.17 -36.81 -19.29
CA GLU A 96 2.43 -36.02 -18.30
C GLU A 96 3.30 -35.93 -17.04
N ASP A 97 3.92 -34.77 -16.83
CA ASP A 97 4.66 -34.47 -15.60
C ASP A 97 3.64 -34.12 -14.52
N VAL A 98 3.39 -35.09 -13.64
CA VAL A 98 2.79 -34.85 -12.34
C VAL A 98 3.92 -34.27 -11.49
N SER A 99 4.01 -32.94 -11.44
CA SER A 99 4.99 -32.22 -10.63
C SER A 99 4.82 -32.61 -9.16
N GLU A 100 5.89 -33.08 -8.53
CA GLU A 100 5.92 -33.32 -7.09
C GLU A 100 5.77 -31.98 -6.35
N GLU A 101 4.63 -31.81 -5.68
CA GLU A 101 4.31 -30.66 -4.84
C GLU A 101 5.40 -30.43 -3.78
N THR A 102 5.92 -29.20 -3.74
CA THR A 102 6.92 -28.76 -2.77
C THR A 102 6.27 -28.45 -1.41
N GLU A 103 7.08 -28.37 -0.35
CA GLU A 103 6.60 -27.92 0.98
C GLU A 103 6.02 -26.49 0.95
N ALA A 104 6.39 -25.66 -0.03
CA ALA A 104 5.74 -24.37 -0.28
C ALA A 104 4.31 -24.55 -0.80
N ASP A 105 4.08 -25.52 -1.70
CA ASP A 105 2.75 -25.81 -2.26
C ASP A 105 1.76 -26.33 -1.20
N ARG A 106 2.27 -26.99 -0.16
CA ARG A 106 1.47 -27.49 0.98
C ARG A 106 1.01 -26.39 1.94
N TYR A 107 1.56 -25.18 1.87
CA TYR A 107 1.20 -24.07 2.74
C TYR A 107 -0.05 -23.30 2.25
N TYR A 108 -0.58 -23.63 1.06
CA TYR A 108 -1.66 -22.88 0.40
C TYR A 108 -3.10 -23.38 0.69
N LYS A 109 -3.34 -23.98 1.85
CA LYS A 109 -4.68 -24.46 2.26
C LYS A 109 -5.06 -23.94 3.65
N ASP A 110 -5.31 -22.65 3.74
CA ASP A 110 -6.25 -22.11 4.74
C ASP A 110 -7.44 -21.49 3.99
N ASP A 111 -8.66 -21.86 4.40
CA ASP A 111 -9.95 -21.56 3.74
C ASP A 111 -10.30 -20.05 3.64
N GLU A 112 -9.42 -19.17 4.14
CA GLU A 112 -9.60 -17.71 4.16
C GLU A 112 -9.02 -17.03 2.91
N TYR A 113 -7.97 -17.59 2.30
CA TYR A 113 -7.33 -17.01 1.11
C TYR A 113 -8.08 -17.32 -0.18
N ILE A 114 -8.18 -16.34 -1.08
CA ILE A 114 -8.83 -16.58 -2.38
C ILE A 114 -7.97 -17.51 -3.25
N SER A 115 -8.63 -18.43 -3.95
CA SER A 115 -7.95 -19.25 -4.96
C SER A 115 -7.68 -18.43 -6.21
N ILE A 116 -6.42 -18.33 -6.61
CA ILE A 116 -6.03 -17.63 -7.83
C ILE A 116 -6.31 -18.52 -9.04
N ARG A 117 -7.10 -18.01 -9.98
CA ARG A 117 -7.11 -18.51 -11.37
C ARG A 117 -5.94 -17.83 -12.06
N LYS A 118 -5.18 -18.53 -12.89
CA LYS A 118 -4.14 -17.89 -13.71
C LYS A 118 -4.47 -18.11 -15.17
N THR A 119 -4.53 -17.05 -15.95
CA THR A 119 -4.38 -17.14 -17.40
C THR A 119 -2.95 -16.83 -17.81
N ASP A 120 -2.46 -17.42 -18.90
CA ASP A 120 -1.10 -17.17 -19.41
C ASP A 120 -0.94 -15.76 -20.04
N LYS A 121 -1.92 -14.87 -19.88
CA LYS A 121 -2.00 -13.59 -20.59
C LYS A 121 -2.13 -12.42 -19.62
N GLN A 122 -1.00 -12.01 -19.07
CA GLN A 122 -0.86 -10.71 -18.44
C GLN A 122 -0.68 -9.64 -19.53
N LYS A 123 -1.41 -8.54 -19.42
CA LYS A 123 -1.24 -7.36 -20.29
C LYS A 123 -0.12 -6.48 -19.76
N THR A 124 0.60 -5.83 -20.66
CA THR A 124 1.56 -4.78 -20.26
C THR A 124 0.83 -3.51 -19.85
N THR A 125 1.53 -2.59 -19.16
CA THR A 125 0.97 -1.29 -18.76
C THR A 125 0.48 -0.49 -19.97
N GLU A 126 1.19 -0.57 -21.10
CA GLU A 126 0.85 0.13 -22.33
C GLU A 126 -0.33 -0.49 -23.10
N GLU A 127 -0.71 -1.73 -22.78
CA GLU A 127 -1.89 -2.40 -23.34
C GLU A 127 -3.18 -2.10 -22.57
N LEU A 128 -3.05 -1.55 -21.35
CA LEU A 128 -4.15 -1.19 -20.46
C LEU A 128 -4.48 0.30 -20.57
N ASP A 129 -5.77 0.62 -20.42
CA ASP A 129 -6.25 2.00 -20.33
C ASP A 129 -6.27 2.39 -18.85
N ILE A 130 -5.10 2.81 -18.33
CA ILE A 130 -4.92 3.12 -16.91
C ILE A 130 -5.72 4.38 -16.57
N LEU A 131 -6.69 4.26 -15.66
CA LEU A 131 -7.52 5.39 -15.23
C LEU A 131 -6.68 6.45 -14.53
N THR A 132 -6.96 7.71 -14.82
CA THR A 132 -6.13 8.83 -14.36
C THR A 132 -6.68 9.49 -13.09
N LYS A 133 -5.94 10.48 -12.57
CA LYS A 133 -6.44 11.40 -11.54
C LYS A 133 -7.77 12.04 -11.93
N GLU A 134 -7.94 12.52 -13.16
CA GLU A 134 -9.19 13.15 -13.61
C GLU A 134 -10.38 12.18 -13.64
N ASP A 135 -10.15 10.89 -13.83
CA ASP A 135 -11.19 9.88 -13.74
C ASP A 135 -11.55 9.59 -12.27
N ALA A 136 -10.54 9.50 -11.40
CA ALA A 136 -10.76 9.37 -9.97
C ALA A 136 -11.55 10.56 -9.39
N GLU A 137 -11.31 11.79 -9.84
CA GLU A 137 -12.08 12.98 -9.42
C GLU A 137 -13.58 12.90 -9.77
N LYS A 138 -13.96 12.12 -10.79
CA LYS A 138 -15.37 11.91 -11.18
C LYS A 138 -16.00 10.77 -10.40
N ASP A 139 -15.20 9.73 -10.13
CA ASP A 139 -15.71 8.48 -9.59
C ASP A 139 -15.75 8.48 -8.07
N PHE A 140 -14.88 9.24 -7.40
CA PHE A 140 -14.84 9.34 -5.94
C PHE A 140 -15.58 10.58 -5.43
N ASP A 141 -16.35 10.40 -4.36
CA ASP A 141 -17.03 11.48 -3.65
C ASP A 141 -16.03 12.25 -2.74
N LEU A 142 -15.04 12.88 -3.37
CA LEU A 142 -14.00 13.63 -2.66
C LEU A 142 -14.52 14.95 -2.09
N VAL A 143 -13.97 15.34 -0.95
CA VAL A 143 -14.30 16.58 -0.24
C VAL A 143 -13.09 17.49 -0.17
N SER A 144 -13.33 18.80 0.01
CA SER A 144 -12.24 19.75 0.17
C SER A 144 -11.50 19.54 1.50
N TYR A 145 -10.23 19.96 1.57
CA TYR A 145 -9.44 19.87 2.80
C TYR A 145 -10.12 20.53 4.02
N ALA A 146 -10.89 21.60 3.81
CA ALA A 146 -11.61 22.30 4.87
C ALA A 146 -12.80 21.49 5.43
N ASP A 147 -13.32 20.53 4.66
CA ASP A 147 -14.47 19.70 5.00
C ASP A 147 -14.06 18.30 5.49
N LEU A 148 -12.76 17.99 5.51
CA LEU A 148 -12.26 16.71 6.02
C LEU A 148 -12.59 16.53 7.51
N PRO A 149 -12.93 15.31 7.95
CA PRO A 149 -12.87 14.95 9.36
C PRO A 149 -11.50 15.30 9.96
N ARG A 150 -11.43 15.60 11.25
CA ARG A 150 -10.15 15.96 11.89
C ARG A 150 -9.19 14.76 12.01
N SER A 151 -9.72 13.54 12.06
CA SER A 151 -8.92 12.32 12.07
C SER A 151 -9.72 11.15 11.48
N VAL A 152 -9.01 10.28 10.75
CA VAL A 152 -9.52 9.04 10.17
C VAL A 152 -8.46 7.96 10.33
N SER A 153 -8.87 6.72 10.61
CA SER A 153 -7.97 5.56 10.65
C SER A 153 -8.70 4.35 10.06
N LEU A 154 -8.27 3.92 8.89
CA LEU A 154 -8.75 2.72 8.21
C LEU A 154 -8.04 1.49 8.78
N LYS A 155 -8.74 0.35 8.81
CA LYS A 155 -8.19 -0.91 9.32
C LYS A 155 -7.54 -1.72 8.20
N VAL A 156 -6.57 -1.10 7.52
CA VAL A 156 -5.73 -1.77 6.53
C VAL A 156 -4.83 -2.80 7.23
N PRO A 157 -4.76 -4.05 6.74
CA PRO A 157 -3.94 -5.09 7.36
C PRO A 157 -2.45 -4.74 7.31
N GLU A 158 -1.70 -5.26 8.28
CA GLU A 158 -0.25 -5.17 8.30
C GLU A 158 0.36 -6.37 7.58
N VAL A 159 1.03 -6.13 6.46
CA VAL A 159 1.75 -7.17 5.71
C VAL A 159 3.22 -6.78 5.59
N ARG A 160 4.10 -7.66 6.09
CA ARG A 160 5.55 -7.46 6.13
C ARG A 160 6.21 -8.11 4.91
N GLN A 161 6.98 -7.35 4.14
CA GLN A 161 7.60 -7.86 2.90
C GLN A 161 8.65 -8.95 3.18
N LEU A 162 9.42 -8.80 4.25
CA LEU A 162 10.52 -9.71 4.59
C LEU A 162 10.05 -11.02 5.24
N PRO A 163 10.84 -12.11 5.11
CA PRO A 163 12.03 -12.25 4.25
C PRO A 163 11.77 -12.53 2.75
N GLU A 164 10.55 -12.86 2.35
CA GLU A 164 10.21 -13.43 1.05
C GLU A 164 10.33 -12.42 -0.11
N LEU A 165 10.06 -11.14 0.17
CA LEU A 165 10.07 -10.06 -0.81
C LEU A 165 11.03 -8.94 -0.36
N PRO A 166 12.35 -9.16 -0.40
CA PRO A 166 13.33 -8.18 0.05
C PRO A 166 13.25 -6.83 -0.68
N THR A 167 12.74 -6.79 -1.92
CA THR A 167 12.56 -5.55 -2.69
C THR A 167 11.13 -5.46 -3.26
N GLY A 168 10.12 -6.00 -2.57
CA GLY A 168 8.74 -6.03 -3.06
C GLY A 168 7.80 -5.01 -2.41
N CYS A 169 8.29 -3.85 -1.98
CA CYS A 169 7.50 -2.86 -1.24
C CYS A 169 6.21 -2.48 -2.00
N GLU A 170 6.26 -2.30 -3.32
CA GLU A 170 5.11 -1.94 -4.15
C GLU A 170 4.07 -3.06 -4.23
N SER A 171 4.53 -4.29 -4.46
CA SER A 171 3.63 -5.46 -4.53
C SER A 171 2.95 -5.75 -3.19
N VAL A 172 3.64 -5.50 -2.08
CA VAL A 172 3.12 -5.70 -0.72
C VAL A 172 2.19 -4.55 -0.33
N ALA A 173 2.51 -3.31 -0.69
CA ALA A 173 1.63 -2.17 -0.51
C ALA A 173 0.31 -2.36 -1.27
N LEU A 174 0.38 -2.81 -2.53
CA LEU A 174 -0.83 -3.18 -3.28
C LEU A 174 -1.58 -4.34 -2.62
N THR A 175 -0.88 -5.37 -2.13
CA THR A 175 -1.53 -6.47 -1.40
C THR A 175 -2.31 -5.97 -0.19
N MET A 176 -1.75 -5.05 0.61
CA MET A 176 -2.46 -4.46 1.75
C MET A 176 -3.72 -3.71 1.34
N ALA A 177 -3.68 -2.95 0.24
CA ALA A 177 -4.84 -2.26 -0.30
C ALA A 177 -5.92 -3.25 -0.79
N LEU A 178 -5.53 -4.33 -1.47
CA LEU A 178 -6.45 -5.36 -1.95
C LEU A 178 -7.08 -6.17 -0.81
N GLU A 179 -6.30 -6.53 0.22
CA GLU A 179 -6.86 -7.20 1.41
C GLU A 179 -7.85 -6.31 2.16
N TYR A 180 -7.61 -4.99 2.21
CA TYR A 180 -8.57 -4.05 2.78
C TYR A 180 -9.92 -4.04 2.02
N GLU A 181 -9.89 -4.22 0.70
CA GLU A 181 -11.08 -4.40 -0.14
C GLU A 181 -11.73 -5.80 0.01
N GLY A 182 -11.16 -6.68 0.83
CA GLY A 182 -11.68 -8.02 1.13
C GLY A 182 -11.07 -9.13 0.28
N PHE A 183 -10.06 -8.85 -0.54
CA PHE A 183 -9.31 -9.86 -1.29
C PHE A 183 -8.19 -10.45 -0.43
N MET A 184 -8.48 -11.52 0.32
CA MET A 184 -7.50 -12.19 1.18
C MET A 184 -6.40 -12.86 0.33
N LEU A 185 -5.18 -12.34 0.37
CA LEU A 185 -4.08 -12.71 -0.54
C LEU A 185 -2.82 -13.08 0.23
N TYR A 186 -2.12 -14.14 -0.19
CA TYR A 186 -0.76 -14.32 0.30
C TYR A 186 0.10 -13.14 -0.15
N LYS A 187 0.98 -12.66 0.72
CA LYS A 187 1.85 -11.51 0.43
C LYS A 187 2.68 -11.63 -0.86
N THR A 188 2.97 -12.86 -1.29
CA THR A 188 3.73 -13.13 -2.52
C THR A 188 2.88 -13.23 -3.78
N THR A 189 1.54 -13.27 -3.66
CA THR A 189 0.65 -13.52 -4.79
C THR A 189 0.76 -12.44 -5.85
N ILE A 190 0.68 -11.16 -5.46
CA ILE A 190 0.80 -10.05 -6.41
C ILE A 190 2.17 -10.06 -7.10
N ALA A 191 3.26 -10.17 -6.33
CA ALA A 191 4.62 -10.21 -6.86
C ALA A 191 4.86 -11.36 -7.86
N ARG A 192 4.28 -12.54 -7.59
CA ARG A 192 4.52 -13.76 -8.36
C ARG A 192 3.63 -13.88 -9.60
N GLU A 193 2.36 -13.49 -9.46
CA GLU A 193 1.33 -13.84 -10.44
C GLU A 193 0.88 -12.65 -11.29
N PHE A 194 0.94 -11.42 -10.75
CA PHE A 194 0.29 -10.25 -11.36
C PHE A 194 1.19 -9.04 -11.55
N LEU A 195 2.37 -9.00 -10.92
CA LEU A 195 3.30 -7.87 -11.05
C LEU A 195 3.75 -7.72 -12.50
N VAL A 196 3.52 -6.54 -13.07
CA VAL A 196 3.96 -6.22 -14.43
C VAL A 196 5.46 -5.93 -14.39
N TYR A 197 6.24 -6.63 -15.22
CA TYR A 197 7.68 -6.43 -15.39
C TYR A 197 7.98 -5.73 -16.70
N ASN A 198 9.02 -4.91 -16.75
CA ASN A 198 9.56 -4.38 -18.00
C ASN A 198 11.06 -4.67 -18.10
N GLN A 199 11.40 -5.80 -18.71
CA GLN A 199 12.80 -6.21 -18.94
C GLN A 199 13.32 -5.83 -20.33
N GLU A 200 12.47 -5.24 -21.18
CA GLU A 200 12.83 -4.93 -22.57
C GLU A 200 13.44 -3.54 -22.72
N THR A 201 12.89 -2.55 -22.00
CA THR A 201 13.29 -1.14 -22.11
C THR A 201 13.85 -0.57 -20.82
N ASP A 202 13.85 -1.36 -19.74
CA ASP A 202 14.15 -0.93 -18.38
C ASP A 202 13.31 0.28 -17.93
N ASN A 203 12.10 0.42 -18.48
CA ASN A 203 11.20 1.50 -18.13
C ASN A 203 10.43 1.20 -16.84
N MET A 204 11.01 1.65 -15.72
CA MET A 204 10.47 1.55 -14.36
C MET A 204 9.08 2.19 -14.15
N ALA A 205 8.63 3.06 -15.05
CA ALA A 205 7.28 3.63 -14.97
C ALA A 205 6.21 2.59 -15.36
N VAL A 206 6.52 1.74 -16.33
CA VAL A 206 5.57 0.79 -16.96
C VAL A 206 5.81 -0.66 -16.55
N GLY A 207 6.83 -0.97 -15.75
CA GLY A 207 7.01 -2.29 -15.17
C GLY A 207 8.15 -2.36 -14.16
N TYR A 208 8.10 -3.38 -13.31
CA TYR A 208 9.11 -3.68 -12.30
C TYR A 208 10.46 -4.05 -12.93
N ILE A 209 11.54 -3.45 -12.41
CA ILE A 209 12.92 -3.71 -12.80
C ILE A 209 13.60 -4.62 -11.76
N GLY A 210 14.13 -5.75 -12.21
CA GLY A 210 14.77 -6.75 -11.35
C GLY A 210 13.79 -7.84 -10.87
N ASP A 211 14.02 -8.37 -9.68
CA ASP A 211 13.21 -9.45 -9.07
C ASP A 211 12.87 -9.09 -7.61
N PRO A 212 11.58 -8.93 -7.24
CA PRO A 212 11.16 -8.58 -5.88
C PRO A 212 11.50 -9.65 -4.84
N PHE A 213 11.76 -10.89 -5.25
CA PHE A 213 12.20 -11.99 -4.38
C PHE A 213 13.72 -11.97 -4.10
N ASN A 214 14.46 -11.04 -4.71
CA ASN A 214 15.90 -10.91 -4.56
C ASN A 214 16.28 -9.54 -3.97
N LYS A 215 17.24 -9.53 -3.04
CA LYS A 215 17.77 -8.32 -2.41
C LYS A 215 18.43 -7.33 -3.38
N ASP A 216 18.77 -7.79 -4.58
CA ASP A 216 19.41 -7.00 -5.63
C ASP A 216 18.37 -6.49 -6.67
N GLY A 217 17.06 -6.68 -6.42
CA GLY A 217 15.98 -6.07 -7.21
C GLY A 217 15.93 -4.55 -7.04
N ALA A 218 15.23 -3.87 -7.97
CA ALA A 218 14.97 -2.44 -7.90
C ALA A 218 13.50 -2.20 -7.53
N GLY A 219 12.70 -1.71 -8.47
CA GLY A 219 11.30 -1.33 -8.24
C GLY A 219 10.55 -0.90 -9.50
N CYS A 220 9.37 -0.34 -9.30
CA CYS A 220 8.58 0.39 -10.31
C CYS A 220 7.76 1.53 -9.71
N PHE A 221 7.13 2.31 -10.57
CA PHE A 221 6.25 3.42 -10.18
C PHE A 221 4.76 3.14 -10.43
N ALA A 222 3.95 4.14 -10.08
CA ALA A 222 2.49 4.08 -10.05
C ALA A 222 1.81 3.45 -11.29
N PRO A 223 2.18 3.76 -12.55
CA PRO A 223 1.49 3.17 -13.69
C PRO A 223 1.60 1.64 -13.72
N ALA A 224 2.78 1.09 -13.45
CA ALA A 224 3.00 -0.36 -13.39
C ALA A 224 2.17 -1.04 -12.28
N ILE A 225 1.97 -0.36 -11.15
CA ILE A 225 1.19 -0.90 -10.04
C ILE A 225 -0.32 -0.80 -10.28
N ALA A 226 -0.79 0.26 -10.93
CA ALA A 226 -2.17 0.33 -11.41
C ALA A 226 -2.44 -0.80 -12.42
N ALA A 227 -1.55 -0.99 -13.41
CA ALA A 227 -1.63 -2.07 -14.38
C ALA A 227 -1.60 -3.47 -13.72
N THR A 228 -0.78 -3.63 -12.68
CA THR A 228 -0.71 -4.87 -11.89
C THR A 228 -2.04 -5.17 -11.19
N ALA A 229 -2.69 -4.16 -10.60
CA ALA A 229 -3.99 -4.30 -9.97
C ALA A 229 -5.09 -4.64 -10.98
N ASP A 230 -5.12 -3.97 -12.14
CA ASP A 230 -6.10 -4.25 -13.19
C ASP A 230 -5.93 -5.64 -13.79
N ASN A 231 -4.69 -6.11 -13.98
CA ASN A 231 -4.45 -7.51 -14.37
C ASN A 231 -5.03 -8.50 -13.34
N PHE A 232 -4.87 -8.22 -12.04
CA PHE A 232 -5.49 -9.04 -11.00
C PHE A 232 -7.03 -9.03 -11.11
N PHE A 233 -7.64 -7.86 -11.26
CA PHE A 233 -9.10 -7.75 -11.36
C PHE A 233 -9.65 -8.43 -12.62
N GLU A 234 -9.07 -8.18 -13.78
CA GLU A 234 -9.50 -8.79 -15.05
C GLU A 234 -9.38 -10.32 -15.02
N ASP A 235 -8.24 -10.86 -14.54
CA ASP A 235 -7.97 -12.29 -14.54
C ASP A 235 -8.86 -13.04 -13.53
N GLN A 236 -9.15 -12.41 -12.38
CA GLN A 236 -10.07 -12.98 -11.38
C GLN A 236 -11.55 -12.70 -11.69
N GLY A 237 -11.85 -11.81 -12.63
CA GLY A 237 -13.22 -11.41 -12.99
C GLY A 237 -13.90 -10.56 -11.93
N TYR A 238 -13.13 -9.70 -11.25
CA TYR A 238 -13.66 -8.71 -10.30
C TYR A 238 -14.00 -7.41 -11.01
N ASP A 239 -15.13 -6.82 -10.64
CA ASP A 239 -15.59 -5.53 -11.16
C ASP A 239 -14.96 -4.40 -10.34
N TYR A 240 -13.66 -4.22 -10.54
CA TYR A 240 -12.81 -3.26 -9.85
C TYR A 240 -11.86 -2.62 -10.87
N ALA A 241 -11.37 -1.42 -10.54
CA ALA A 241 -10.36 -0.73 -11.32
C ALA A 241 -9.34 -0.04 -10.41
N ALA A 242 -8.12 0.10 -10.91
CA ALA A 242 -7.08 0.94 -10.33
C ALA A 242 -6.99 2.30 -11.02
N TYR A 243 -6.65 3.32 -10.24
CA TYR A 243 -6.48 4.69 -10.71
C TYR A 243 -5.06 5.13 -10.37
N ASN A 244 -4.31 5.57 -11.37
CA ASN A 244 -3.07 6.29 -11.18
C ASN A 244 -3.38 7.75 -10.86
N ILE A 245 -3.40 8.09 -9.58
CA ILE A 245 -3.68 9.43 -9.06
C ILE A 245 -2.40 10.23 -8.82
N SER A 246 -1.30 9.87 -9.50
CA SER A 246 -0.04 10.60 -9.40
C SER A 246 -0.21 12.08 -9.73
N GLY A 247 0.55 12.92 -9.03
CA GLY A 247 0.41 14.38 -9.07
C GLY A 247 -0.63 14.94 -8.11
N SER A 248 -1.38 14.09 -7.39
CA SER A 248 -2.25 14.55 -6.30
C SER A 248 -1.46 15.16 -5.14
N GLU A 249 -1.97 16.26 -4.58
CA GLU A 249 -1.47 16.85 -3.34
C GLU A 249 -1.83 15.96 -2.15
N MET A 250 -1.02 16.03 -1.08
CA MET A 250 -1.26 15.24 0.14
C MET A 250 -2.69 15.43 0.70
N GLU A 251 -3.21 16.65 0.63
CA GLU A 251 -4.57 16.99 1.05
C GLU A 251 -5.65 16.25 0.25
N GLU A 252 -5.41 16.02 -1.05
CA GLU A 252 -6.30 15.20 -1.88
C GLU A 252 -6.22 13.73 -1.48
N LEU A 253 -5.02 13.22 -1.17
CA LEU A 253 -4.83 11.84 -0.66
C LEU A 253 -5.62 11.61 0.63
N LEU A 254 -5.65 12.59 1.54
CA LEU A 254 -6.46 12.51 2.76
C LEU A 254 -7.95 12.40 2.46
N SER A 255 -8.44 12.98 1.35
CA SER A 255 -9.83 12.86 0.95
C SER A 255 -10.20 11.46 0.49
N TYR A 256 -9.30 10.73 -0.17
CA TYR A 256 -9.51 9.31 -0.49
C TYR A 256 -9.62 8.49 0.80
N VAL A 257 -8.71 8.72 1.75
CA VAL A 257 -8.74 8.06 3.07
C VAL A 257 -10.03 8.38 3.83
N ALA A 258 -10.48 9.63 3.79
CA ALA A 258 -11.75 10.04 4.40
C ALA A 258 -12.97 9.39 3.73
N ALA A 259 -12.90 9.12 2.43
CA ALA A 259 -13.90 8.37 1.68
C ALA A 259 -13.83 6.84 1.92
N GLY A 260 -12.89 6.38 2.76
CA GLY A 260 -12.73 4.98 3.11
C GLY A 260 -11.77 4.20 2.23
N THR A 261 -11.03 4.87 1.34
CA THR A 261 -10.10 4.24 0.39
C THR A 261 -8.64 4.48 0.83
N PRO A 262 -7.86 3.43 1.15
CA PRO A 262 -6.45 3.58 1.42
C PRO A 262 -5.68 3.92 0.14
N VAL A 263 -4.58 4.65 0.27
CA VAL A 263 -3.78 5.11 -0.87
C VAL A 263 -2.43 4.41 -0.87
N VAL A 264 -2.09 3.72 -1.96
CA VAL A 264 -0.73 3.21 -2.21
C VAL A 264 0.09 4.39 -2.75
N LEU A 265 1.26 4.68 -2.16
CA LEU A 265 2.07 5.84 -2.56
C LEU A 265 3.57 5.63 -2.36
N TRP A 266 4.35 6.44 -3.06
CA TRP A 266 5.81 6.40 -3.01
C TRP A 266 6.38 7.45 -2.06
N THR A 267 7.44 7.06 -1.34
CA THR A 267 8.18 7.84 -0.36
C THR A 267 9.62 7.31 -0.30
N THR A 268 10.35 7.60 0.76
CA THR A 268 11.67 7.01 1.02
C THR A 268 11.67 6.03 2.18
N MET A 269 12.54 5.03 2.09
CA MET A 269 12.81 4.11 3.21
C MET A 269 13.18 4.91 4.46
N TYR A 270 12.49 4.63 5.57
CA TYR A 270 12.75 5.22 6.90
C TYR A 270 12.75 6.76 6.92
N MET A 271 11.99 7.42 6.02
CA MET A 271 11.94 8.89 5.89
C MET A 271 13.29 9.52 5.55
N ALA A 272 14.20 8.77 4.91
CA ALA A 272 15.51 9.29 4.50
C ALA A 272 15.39 10.40 3.43
N GLU A 273 16.39 11.27 3.36
CA GLU A 273 16.47 12.23 2.25
C GLU A 273 16.69 11.46 0.92
N PRO A 274 15.92 11.75 -0.15
CA PRO A 274 16.05 11.02 -1.41
C PRO A 274 17.35 11.37 -2.15
N GLU A 275 18.10 10.35 -2.53
CA GLU A 275 19.29 10.43 -3.36
C GLU A 275 18.94 9.99 -4.79
N PHE A 276 18.66 10.96 -5.65
CA PHE A 276 18.32 10.71 -7.05
C PHE A 276 19.52 10.29 -7.89
N THR A 277 19.28 9.36 -8.80
CA THR A 277 20.25 8.91 -9.81
C THR A 277 20.11 9.70 -11.13
N GLU A 278 20.91 9.39 -12.14
CA GLU A 278 20.71 9.92 -13.50
C GLU A 278 19.72 9.08 -14.33
N ASP A 279 19.26 7.94 -13.79
CA ASP A 279 18.34 7.05 -14.48
C ASP A 279 16.95 7.66 -14.48
N THR A 280 16.42 7.86 -15.69
CA THR A 280 15.13 8.47 -15.92
C THR A 280 14.39 7.75 -17.04
N THR A 281 13.08 7.64 -16.89
CA THR A 281 12.19 7.12 -17.93
C THR A 281 11.00 8.04 -18.12
N GLU A 282 10.35 7.94 -19.27
CA GLU A 282 9.16 8.73 -19.60
C GLU A 282 7.99 7.80 -19.88
N TYR A 283 6.81 8.22 -19.44
CA TYR A 283 5.55 7.58 -19.76
C TYR A 283 4.42 8.62 -19.68
N ASP A 284 3.59 8.67 -20.72
CA ASP A 284 2.46 9.60 -20.87
C ASP A 284 2.80 11.09 -20.64
N GLY A 285 4.00 11.50 -21.05
CA GLY A 285 4.49 12.87 -20.95
C GLY A 285 5.08 13.22 -19.58
N GLU A 286 5.07 12.29 -18.63
CA GLU A 286 5.64 12.45 -17.29
C GLU A 286 7.01 11.78 -17.17
N LEU A 287 7.92 12.44 -16.44
CA LEU A 287 9.27 11.96 -16.20
C LEU A 287 9.36 11.26 -14.84
N TYR A 288 9.85 10.02 -14.85
CA TYR A 288 10.12 9.22 -13.67
C TYR A 288 11.62 9.16 -13.45
N ARG A 289 12.07 9.46 -12.23
CA ARG A 289 13.49 9.47 -11.87
C ARG A 289 13.76 8.53 -10.72
N TRP A 290 14.69 7.61 -10.92
CA TRP A 290 15.05 6.66 -9.88
C TRP A 290 15.82 7.33 -8.73
N TYR A 291 15.60 6.86 -7.50
CA TYR A 291 16.30 7.29 -6.29
C TYR A 291 16.60 6.08 -5.40
N TYR A 292 17.77 6.06 -4.74
CA TYR A 292 18.25 4.84 -4.05
C TYR A 292 17.39 4.42 -2.86
N GLN A 293 16.71 5.36 -2.22
CA GLN A 293 15.84 5.11 -1.08
C GLN A 293 14.39 4.88 -1.47
N GLU A 294 14.10 4.58 -2.75
CA GLU A 294 12.74 4.28 -3.24
C GLU A 294 12.02 3.32 -2.29
N HIS A 295 10.77 3.69 -1.97
CA HIS A 295 9.91 2.91 -1.10
C HIS A 295 8.45 3.18 -1.40
N CYS A 296 7.64 2.12 -1.33
CA CYS A 296 6.20 2.19 -1.53
C CYS A 296 5.47 1.70 -0.28
N VAL A 297 4.47 2.48 0.15
CA VAL A 297 3.72 2.29 1.40
C VAL A 297 2.23 2.53 1.17
N VAL A 298 1.42 2.29 2.20
CA VAL A 298 -0.02 2.62 2.17
C VAL A 298 -0.36 3.68 3.21
N LEU A 299 -0.90 4.81 2.77
CA LEU A 299 -1.54 5.79 3.65
C LEU A 299 -2.93 5.27 4.03
N SER A 300 -3.14 5.01 5.32
CA SER A 300 -4.36 4.40 5.85
C SER A 300 -5.08 5.27 6.88
N GLY A 301 -4.51 6.42 7.25
CA GLY A 301 -5.13 7.31 8.22
C GLY A 301 -4.36 8.60 8.43
N TYR A 302 -4.97 9.50 9.17
CA TYR A 302 -4.38 10.78 9.56
C TYR A 302 -5.03 11.33 10.83
N ASP A 303 -4.34 12.25 11.48
CA ASP A 303 -4.82 13.06 12.58
C ASP A 303 -4.30 14.49 12.38
N LEU A 304 -5.19 15.38 11.92
CA LEU A 304 -4.89 16.78 11.63
C LEU A 304 -4.78 17.64 12.88
N ASP A 305 -5.31 17.18 14.02
CA ASP A 305 -5.17 17.89 15.30
C ASP A 305 -3.77 17.64 15.88
N ASN A 306 -3.22 16.44 15.67
CA ASN A 306 -1.88 16.07 16.08
C ASN A 306 -0.80 16.24 14.99
N GLY A 307 -1.19 16.52 13.74
CA GLY A 307 -0.27 16.71 12.61
C GLY A 307 0.44 15.42 12.18
N THR A 308 -0.29 14.30 12.14
CA THR A 308 0.31 12.98 11.86
C THR A 308 -0.44 12.18 10.81
N LEU A 309 0.28 11.27 10.14
CA LEU A 309 -0.22 10.27 9.21
C LEU A 309 -0.07 8.88 9.81
N GLN A 310 -1.00 7.98 9.50
CA GLN A 310 -0.88 6.54 9.74
C GLN A 310 -0.49 5.87 8.42
N ILE A 311 0.66 5.20 8.43
CA ILE A 311 1.25 4.54 7.27
C ILE A 311 1.37 3.05 7.57
N ASN A 312 0.86 2.21 6.68
CA ASN A 312 1.17 0.79 6.66
C ASN A 312 2.42 0.61 5.78
N ASP A 313 3.55 0.38 6.43
CA ASP A 313 4.86 0.28 5.81
C ASP A 313 5.29 -1.20 5.69
N PRO A 314 5.56 -1.73 4.49
CA PRO A 314 6.01 -3.11 4.30
C PRO A 314 7.30 -3.50 5.06
N LEU A 315 8.15 -2.51 5.41
CA LEU A 315 9.40 -2.66 6.18
C LEU A 315 9.26 -2.32 7.66
N GLU A 316 8.27 -1.52 8.07
CA GLU A 316 8.12 -1.04 9.46
C GLU A 316 6.81 -1.45 10.17
N GLY A 317 5.84 -1.99 9.44
CA GLY A 317 4.51 -2.32 9.96
C GLY A 317 3.61 -1.09 9.98
N ILE A 318 2.62 -1.03 10.87
CA ILE A 318 1.80 0.18 11.01
C ILE A 318 2.55 1.21 11.86
N VAL A 319 2.89 2.34 11.24
CA VAL A 319 3.67 3.42 11.87
C VAL A 319 2.96 4.76 11.76
N THR A 320 3.28 5.65 12.70
CA THR A 320 2.86 7.05 12.66
C THR A 320 4.00 7.91 12.13
N ARG A 321 3.69 8.85 11.24
CA ARG A 321 4.64 9.81 10.64
C ARG A 321 4.18 11.24 10.84
N ASP A 322 5.13 12.18 10.94
CA ASP A 322 4.83 13.61 10.92
C ASP A 322 4.27 14.01 9.55
N TYR A 323 3.18 14.80 9.56
CA TYR A 323 2.48 15.18 8.33
C TYR A 323 3.36 15.99 7.37
N GLU A 324 4.06 17.01 7.89
CA GLU A 324 4.80 17.96 7.06
C GLU A 324 6.09 17.32 6.52
N GLU A 325 6.78 16.53 7.34
CA GLU A 325 7.95 15.77 6.91
C GLU A 325 7.59 14.78 5.80
N PHE A 326 6.53 13.99 6.00
CA PHE A 326 6.09 13.02 5.00
C PHE A 326 5.63 13.69 3.71
N LYS A 327 4.84 14.75 3.82
CA LYS A 327 4.42 15.56 2.67
C LYS A 327 5.62 16.09 1.89
N SER A 328 6.63 16.62 2.59
CA SER A 328 7.84 17.14 1.94
C SER A 328 8.59 16.07 1.14
N ILE A 329 8.70 14.85 1.66
CA ILE A 329 9.36 13.74 0.94
C ILE A 329 8.51 13.32 -0.25
N TYR A 330 7.22 13.08 -0.07
CA TYR A 330 6.27 12.74 -1.13
C TYR A 330 6.29 13.76 -2.29
N ASP A 331 6.26 15.06 -1.95
CA ASP A 331 6.35 16.15 -2.92
C ASP A 331 7.69 16.14 -3.69
N THR A 332 8.78 15.76 -3.00
CA THR A 332 10.13 15.74 -3.58
C THR A 332 10.32 14.56 -4.52
N VAL A 333 9.83 13.37 -4.17
CA VAL A 333 10.05 12.14 -4.95
C VAL A 333 9.18 12.00 -6.19
N GLY A 334 8.18 12.86 -6.37
CA GLY A 334 7.40 12.95 -7.61
C GLY A 334 5.89 12.76 -7.46
N LYS A 335 5.36 12.69 -6.22
CA LYS A 335 3.93 12.59 -5.93
C LYS A 335 3.23 11.38 -6.58
N TYR A 336 3.84 10.20 -6.51
CA TYR A 336 3.25 8.99 -7.09
C TYR A 336 2.25 8.35 -6.14
N ALA A 337 1.06 8.02 -6.65
CA ALA A 337 0.01 7.40 -5.86
C ALA A 337 -0.98 6.59 -6.72
N VAL A 338 -1.51 5.52 -6.13
CA VAL A 338 -2.51 4.62 -6.73
C VAL A 338 -3.62 4.36 -5.71
N VAL A 339 -4.86 4.31 -6.19
CA VAL A 339 -6.03 3.83 -5.43
C VAL A 339 -6.76 2.77 -6.24
N VAL A 340 -7.53 1.93 -5.56
CA VAL A 340 -8.42 0.95 -6.20
C VAL A 340 -9.86 1.20 -5.77
N LYS A 341 -10.81 0.84 -6.63
CA LYS A 341 -12.24 1.00 -6.35
C LYS A 341 -13.05 -0.08 -7.05
N ALA A 342 -14.12 -0.55 -6.41
CA ALA A 342 -15.16 -1.29 -7.10
C ALA A 342 -15.79 -0.42 -8.19
N ALA A 343 -15.98 -0.96 -9.40
CA ALA A 343 -16.69 -0.24 -10.43
C ALA A 343 -18.13 0.03 -9.95
N SER A 344 -18.65 1.24 -10.21
CA SER A 344 -20.04 1.53 -9.89
C SER A 344 -20.96 0.77 -10.85
N GLU A 345 -21.98 0.09 -10.33
CA GLU A 345 -23.08 -0.43 -11.16
C GLU A 345 -23.66 0.73 -11.99
N GLU A 346 -23.49 0.71 -13.31
CA GLU A 346 -24.22 1.62 -14.20
C GLU A 346 -25.72 1.43 -13.92
N GLN A 347 -26.37 2.44 -13.35
CA GLN A 347 -27.83 2.45 -13.24
C GLN A 347 -28.41 2.58 -14.65
N GLU A 348 -28.77 1.45 -15.26
CA GLU A 348 -29.48 1.35 -16.56
C GLU A 348 -30.79 2.16 -16.63
#